data_AF-A0A011PAD2-F1
#
_entry.id   AF-A0A011PAD2-F1
#
_cell.length_a   1.000
_cell.length_b   1.000
_cell.length_c   1.000
_cell.angle_alpha   90.00
_cell.angle_beta   90.00
_cell.angle_gamma   90.00
#
_symmetry.space_group_name_H-M   'P 1'
#
loop_
_entity.id
_entity.type
_entity.pdbx_description
1 polymer ?
#
loop_
_entity_poly.entity_id
_entity_poly.type
_entity_poly.pdbx_seq_one_letter_code
_entity_poly.pdbx_strand_id
1 'polypeptide(L)'
;MPFECLGPALEPHFRSEESGLLPAMLAGEEALVARTLREHAELRALVGRLPDADATTLLSFADLLSAHVRFEERELFAAAQLRLDQQD
;
A
#
# COMPACT_ATOMS: atom_id res chain seq x y z
N MET A 1 -0.87 -16.37 -13.95
CA MET A 1 -0.37 -14.99 -13.77
C MET A 1 -1.46 -14.20 -13.06
N PRO A 2 -1.53 -14.16 -11.72
CA PRO A 2 -2.72 -13.67 -11.04
C PRO A 2 -2.55 -12.18 -10.68
N PHE A 3 -2.75 -11.30 -11.66
CA PHE A 3 -2.98 -9.87 -11.40
C PHE A 3 -4.46 -9.47 -11.65
N GLU A 4 -5.31 -10.45 -11.96
CA GLU A 4 -6.72 -10.26 -12.30
C GLU A 4 -7.63 -10.32 -11.06
N CYS A 5 -7.61 -9.28 -10.19
CA CYS A 5 -8.77 -8.80 -9.41
C CYS A 5 -8.38 -7.64 -8.45
N LEU A 6 -7.60 -6.65 -8.88
CA LEU A 6 -7.08 -5.63 -7.95
C LEU A 6 -8.15 -4.65 -7.44
N GLY A 7 -9.13 -4.24 -8.25
CA GLY A 7 -10.10 -3.20 -7.84
C GLY A 7 -10.87 -3.49 -6.53
N PRO A 8 -11.53 -4.66 -6.36
CA PRO A 8 -12.28 -4.98 -5.14
C PRO A 8 -11.41 -5.49 -3.98
N ALA A 9 -10.18 -5.93 -4.27
CA ALA A 9 -9.27 -6.50 -3.27
C ALA A 9 -8.39 -5.46 -2.58
N LEU A 10 -8.19 -4.28 -3.19
CA LEU A 10 -7.29 -3.25 -2.65
C LEU A 10 -7.78 -2.60 -1.36
N GLU A 11 -9.05 -2.23 -1.26
CA GLU A 11 -9.55 -1.60 -0.03
C GLU A 11 -9.47 -2.53 1.20
N PRO A 12 -9.86 -3.82 1.10
CA PRO A 12 -9.60 -4.79 2.17
C PRO A 12 -8.11 -4.92 2.54
N HIS A 13 -7.21 -4.91 1.54
CA HIS A 13 -5.76 -4.96 1.73
C HIS A 13 -5.26 -3.76 2.55
N PHE A 14 -5.53 -2.54 2.09
CA PHE A 14 -5.12 -1.31 2.77
C PHE A 14 -5.63 -1.26 4.22
N ARG A 15 -6.90 -1.64 4.45
CA ARG A 15 -7.46 -1.66 5.80
C ARG A 15 -6.76 -2.66 6.72
N SER A 16 -6.38 -3.82 6.21
CA SER A 16 -5.66 -4.83 7.00
C SER A 16 -4.33 -4.29 7.48
N GLU A 17 -3.60 -3.59 6.61
CA GLU A 17 -2.31 -2.99 6.97
C GLU A 17 -2.46 -1.80 7.91
N GLU A 18 -3.40 -0.88 7.62
CA GLU A 18 -3.65 0.32 8.42
C GLU A 18 -4.12 0.02 9.85
N SER A 19 -4.86 -1.08 10.04
CA SER A 19 -5.38 -1.47 11.35
C SER A 19 -4.55 -2.53 12.08
N GLY A 20 -3.67 -3.24 11.38
CA GLY A 20 -2.83 -4.30 11.97
C GLY A 20 -1.34 -3.98 11.92
N LEU A 21 -0.78 -3.93 10.70
CA LEU A 21 0.66 -3.83 10.47
C LEU A 21 1.23 -2.46 10.87
N LEU A 22 0.67 -1.38 10.34
CA LEU A 22 1.20 -0.02 10.51
C LEU A 22 1.22 0.43 11.98
N PRO A 23 0.19 0.17 12.81
CA PRO A 23 0.24 0.50 14.23
C PRO A 23 1.38 -0.19 14.98
N ALA A 24 1.73 -1.44 14.60
CA ALA A 24 2.86 -2.14 15.21
C ALA A 24 4.20 -1.51 14.85
N MET A 25 4.29 -0.81 13.71
CA MET A 25 5.50 -0.17 13.18
C MET A 25 5.68 1.29 13.66
N LEU A 26 4.65 1.92 14.24
CA LEU A 26 4.68 3.35 14.62
C LEU A 26 5.80 3.74 15.59
N ALA A 27 6.38 2.81 16.35
CA ALA A 27 7.52 3.12 17.21
C ALA A 27 8.84 2.81 16.48
N GLY A 28 9.34 3.76 15.70
CA GLY A 28 10.66 3.67 15.04
C GLY A 28 10.63 3.57 13.52
N GLU A 29 9.46 3.34 12.90
CA GLU A 29 9.29 3.31 11.44
C GLU A 29 8.22 4.31 10.96
N GLU A 30 8.06 5.43 11.67
CA GLU A 30 7.03 6.45 11.39
C GLU A 30 7.09 6.98 9.95
N ALA A 31 8.29 7.07 9.37
CA ALA A 31 8.47 7.52 7.99
C ALA A 31 7.90 6.51 6.98
N LEU A 32 8.09 5.20 7.21
CA LEU A 32 7.53 4.15 6.38
C LEU A 32 6.00 4.13 6.52
N VAL A 33 5.49 4.21 7.76
CA VAL A 33 4.06 4.28 8.04
C VAL A 33 3.40 5.47 7.34
N ALA A 34 3.98 6.66 7.46
CA ALA A 34 3.46 7.86 6.82
C ALA A 34 3.48 7.77 5.29
N ARG A 35 4.52 7.13 4.72
CA ARG A 35 4.60 6.88 3.28
C ARG A 35 3.50 5.93 2.82
N THR A 36 3.30 4.80 3.50
CA THR A 36 2.24 3.83 3.17
C THR A 36 0.86 4.48 3.19
N LEU A 37 0.54 5.23 4.25
CA LEU A 37 -0.75 5.93 4.38
C LEU A 37 -0.98 6.95 3.26
N ARG A 38 0.07 7.68 2.86
CA ARG A 38 -0.01 8.64 1.75
C ARG A 38 -0.25 7.93 0.42
N GLU A 39 0.47 6.85 0.13
CA GLU A 39 0.32 6.08 -1.11
C GLU A 39 -1.07 5.41 -1.17
N HIS A 40 -1.60 4.88 -0.07
CA HIS A 40 -2.97 4.37 0.00
C HIS A 40 -4.02 5.45 -0.30
N ALA A 41 -3.88 6.65 0.28
CA ALA A 41 -4.79 7.75 0.02
C ALA A 41 -4.79 8.16 -1.46
N GLU A 42 -3.60 8.19 -2.08
CA GLU A 42 -3.43 8.50 -3.50
C GLU A 42 -4.03 7.42 -4.41
N LEU A 43 -3.80 6.13 -4.10
CA LEU A 43 -4.41 5.00 -4.81
C LEU A 43 -5.93 5.02 -4.70
N ARG A 44 -6.49 5.28 -3.50
CA ARG A 44 -7.95 5.42 -3.31
C ARG A 44 -8.52 6.57 -4.13
N ALA A 45 -7.82 7.71 -4.19
CA ALA A 45 -8.24 8.85 -4.99
C ALA A 45 -8.25 8.53 -6.50
N LEU A 46 -7.26 7.77 -6.98
CA LEU A 46 -7.23 7.30 -8.37
C LEU A 46 -8.35 6.29 -8.66
N VAL A 47 -8.59 5.32 -7.76
CA VAL A 47 -9.69 4.35 -7.88
C VAL A 47 -11.04 5.05 -8.01
N GLY A 48 -11.29 6.09 -7.19
CA GLY A 48 -12.53 6.88 -7.27
C GLY A 48 -12.72 7.61 -8.61
N ARG A 49 -11.66 7.82 -9.38
CA ARG A 49 -11.68 8.46 -10.70
C ARG A 49 -11.70 7.47 -11.86
N LEU A 50 -11.51 6.18 -11.61
CA LEU A 50 -11.46 5.12 -12.64
C LEU A 50 -12.73 4.98 -13.50
N PRO A 51 -13.96 5.19 -12.98
CA PRO A 51 -15.18 5.04 -13.80
C PRO A 51 -15.20 5.93 -15.05
N ASP A 52 -14.53 7.08 -15.00
CA ASP A 52 -14.45 8.07 -16.09
C ASP A 52 -12.99 8.33 -16.53
N ALA A 53 -12.06 7.43 -16.17
CA ALA A 53 -10.63 7.65 -16.37
C ALA A 53 -10.20 7.50 -17.83
N ASP A 54 -9.27 8.37 -18.23
CA ASP A 54 -8.52 8.23 -19.48
C ASP A 54 -7.37 7.22 -19.34
N ALA A 55 -6.78 6.86 -20.47
CA ALA A 55 -5.64 5.93 -20.52
C ALA A 55 -4.45 6.40 -19.66
N THR A 56 -4.25 7.72 -19.55
CA THR A 56 -3.20 8.31 -18.72
C THR A 56 -3.46 8.06 -17.24
N THR A 57 -4.68 8.27 -16.76
CA THR A 57 -5.07 8.02 -15.37
C THR A 57 -4.98 6.53 -15.03
N LEU A 58 -5.38 5.65 -15.95
CA LEU A 58 -5.23 4.20 -15.80
C LEU A 58 -3.75 3.79 -15.68
N LEU A 59 -2.88 4.37 -16.51
CA LEU A 59 -1.44 4.10 -16.45
C LEU A 59 -0.82 4.62 -15.16
N SER A 60 -1.16 5.83 -14.73
CA SER A 60 -0.68 6.38 -13.45
C SER A 60 -1.11 5.53 -12.26
N PHE A 61 -2.35 5.01 -12.27
CA PHE A 61 -2.81 4.08 -11.25
C PHE A 61 -1.99 2.78 -11.26
N ALA A 62 -1.76 2.19 -12.43
CA ALA A 62 -0.99 0.95 -12.55
C ALA A 62 0.47 1.13 -12.12
N ASP A 63 1.09 2.25 -12.48
CA ASP A 63 2.47 2.58 -12.11
C ASP A 63 2.60 2.81 -10.61
N LEU A 64 1.69 3.60 -10.02
CA LEU A 64 1.67 3.86 -8.58
C LEU A 64 1.46 2.57 -7.79
N LEU A 65 0.50 1.75 -8.20
CA LEU A 65 0.22 0.47 -7.53
C LEU A 65 1.40 -0.49 -7.64
N SER A 66 2.05 -0.57 -8.80
CA SER A 66 3.24 -1.41 -8.99
C SER A 66 4.43 -0.94 -8.14
N ALA A 67 4.60 0.38 -8.01
CA ALA A 67 5.63 0.96 -7.16
C ALA A 67 5.35 0.71 -5.69
N HIS A 68 4.08 0.83 -5.28
CA HIS A 68 3.60 0.59 -3.93
C HIS A 68 3.85 -0.86 -3.48
N VAL A 69 3.43 -1.87 -4.27
CA VAL A 69 3.67 -3.28 -3.95
C VAL A 69 5.16 -3.60 -3.80
N ARG A 70 6.00 -3.05 -4.69
CA ARG A 70 7.47 -3.24 -4.58
C ARG A 70 8.05 -2.59 -3.33
N PHE A 71 7.51 -1.45 -2.92
CA PHE A 71 7.90 -0.78 -1.68
C PHE A 71 7.49 -1.61 -0.46
N GLU A 72 6.26 -2.12 -0.44
CA GLU A 72 5.77 -2.99 0.63
C GLU A 72 6.70 -4.21 0.82
N GLU A 73 7.00 -4.93 -0.27
CA GLU A 73 7.84 -6.14 -0.23
C GLU A 73 9.29 -5.88 0.19
N ARG A 74 9.89 -4.78 -0.28
CA ARG A 74 11.34 -4.53 -0.12
C ARG A 74 11.69 -3.76 1.13
N GLU A 75 10.81 -2.86 1.56
CA GLU A 75 11.09 -1.90 2.62
C GLU A 75 10.14 -2.13 3.79
N LEU A 76 8.82 -2.04 3.56
CA LEU A 76 7.83 -2.08 4.65
C LEU A 76 7.83 -3.42 5.40
N PHE A 77 7.69 -4.54 4.69
CA PHE A 77 7.62 -5.87 5.30
C PHE A 77 8.97 -6.31 5.86
N ALA A 78 10.08 -5.92 5.22
CA ALA A 78 11.41 -6.17 5.74
C ALA A 78 11.65 -5.46 7.09
N ALA A 79 11.26 -4.18 7.19
CA ALA A 79 11.33 -3.42 8.43
C ALA A 79 10.36 -3.96 9.49
N ALA A 80 9.13 -4.32 9.08
CA ALA A 80 8.14 -4.90 9.97
C ALA A 80 8.63 -6.22 10.60
N GLN A 81 9.20 -7.12 9.79
CA GLN A 81 9.73 -8.40 10.26
C GLN A 81 10.85 -8.17 11.28
N LEU A 82 11.83 -7.32 10.95
CA LEU A 82 12.94 -7.01 11.85
C LEU A 82 12.44 -6.46 13.19
N ARG A 83 11.42 -5.60 13.15
CA ARG A 83 10.87 -4.99 14.35
C ARG A 83 10.03 -5.96 15.17
N LEU A 84 9.18 -6.76 14.53
CA LEU A 84 8.35 -7.76 15.22
C LEU A 84 9.20 -8.88 15.83
N ASP A 85 10.30 -9.28 15.18
CA ASP A 85 11.27 -10.25 15.71
C ASP A 85 12.02 -9.72 16.95
N GLN A 86 12.12 -8.40 17.12
CA GLN A 86 12.75 -7.75 18.28
C GLN A 86 11.78 -7.57 19.47
N GLN A 87 10.50 -7.87 19.28
CA GLN A 87 9.47 -7.74 20.33
C GLN A 87 9.19 -9.07 21.08
N ASP A 88 9.87 -10.16 20.70
CA ASP A 88 9.97 -11.45 21.43
C ASP A 88 11.16 -11.46 22.42
#